data_AF-R6BFC7-F1
#
_entry.id   AF-R6BFC7-F1
#
_cell.length_a   1.000
_cell.length_b   1.000
_cell.length_c   1.000
_cell.angle_alpha   90.00
_cell.angle_beta   90.00
_cell.angle_gamma   90.00
#
_symmetry.space_group_name_H-M   'P 1'
#
loop_
_entity.id
_entity.type
_entity.pdbx_description
1 polymer ?
#
loop_
_entity_poly.entity_id
_entity_poly.type
_entity_poly.pdbx_seq_one_letter_code
_entity_poly.pdbx_strand_id
1 'polypeptide(L)' 'MQIRTEKSEEEIVTEAKGKGIKLAPLSHYFDGEKDGNFENTYVINYSSVDLTNIEKAAQILGKIAGA' A
#
# COMPACT_ATOMS: atom_id res chain seq x y z
N MET A 1 2.36 -0.13 -6.51
CA MET A 1 3.33 -0.82 -5.64
C MET A 1 2.69 -2.09 -5.11
N GLN A 2 3.35 -3.24 -5.25
CA GLN A 2 2.86 -4.49 -4.68
C GLN A 2 3.63 -4.77 -3.38
N ILE A 3 2.91 -5.13 -2.31
CA ILE A 3 3.47 -5.55 -1.02
C ILE A 3 3.23 -7.05 -0.87
N ARG A 4 4.30 -7.85 -0.80
CA ARG A 4 4.18 -9.30 -0.57
C ARG A 4 4.16 -9.56 0.93
N THR A 5 3.07 -10.11 1.43
CA THR A 5 2.82 -10.33 2.85
C THR A 5 1.62 -11.27 3.03
N GLU A 6 1.55 -11.94 4.18
CA GLU A 6 0.38 -12.76 4.56
C GLU A 6 -0.77 -11.91 5.15
N LYS A 7 -0.50 -10.64 5.45
CA LYS A 7 -1.50 -9.70 5.94
C LYS A 7 -2.53 -9.36 4.87
N SER A 8 -3.77 -9.18 5.29
CA SER A 8 -4.85 -8.69 4.45
C SER A 8 -4.64 -7.22 4.04
N GLU A 9 -5.27 -6.83 2.94
CA GLU A 9 -5.25 -5.44 2.45
C GLU A 9 -5.75 -4.44 3.52
N GLU A 10 -6.76 -4.82 4.30
CA GLU A 10 -7.31 -3.98 5.38
C GLU A 10 -6.31 -3.76 6.52
N GLU A 11 -5.57 -4.80 6.92
CA GLU A 11 -4.51 -4.70 7.93
C GLU A 11 -3.40 -3.75 7.47
N ILE A 12 -2.94 -3.90 6.22
CA ILE A 12 -1.91 -3.05 5.64
C ILE A 12 -2.34 -1.59 5.58
N VAL A 13 -3.56 -1.31 5.11
CA VAL A 13 -4.11 0.06 5.05
C VAL A 13 -4.22 0.66 6.45
N THR A 14 -4.70 -0.11 7.42
CA THR A 14 -4.88 0.34 8.80
C THR A 14 -3.54 0.65 9.48
N GLU A 15 -2.56 -0.25 9.37
CA GLU A 15 -1.22 -0.04 9.93
C GLU A 15 -0.49 1.12 9.25
N ALA A 16 -0.55 1.23 7.92
CA ALA A 16 0.09 2.31 7.17
C ALA A 16 -0.50 3.67 7.57
N LYS A 17 -1.83 3.75 7.71
CA LYS A 17 -2.52 4.97 8.17
C LYS A 17 -2.07 5.38 9.56
N GLY A 18 -1.91 4.43 10.49
CA GLY A 18 -1.37 4.67 11.84
C GLY A 18 0.07 5.20 11.84
N LYS A 19 0.84 4.96 10.77
CA LYS A 19 2.22 5.45 10.57
C LYS A 19 2.30 6.68 9.66
N GLY A 20 1.17 7.32 9.38
CA GLY A 20 1.11 8.56 8.58
C GLY A 20 1.17 8.35 7.07
N ILE A 21 1.00 7.11 6.59
CA ILE A 21 1.01 6.78 5.16
C ILE A 21 -0.42 6.47 4.72
N LYS A 22 -0.96 7.27 3.80
CA LYS A 22 -2.24 6.99 3.18
C LYS A 22 -2.04 6.09 1.97
N LEU A 23 -2.54 4.85 2.04
CA LEU A 23 -2.58 3.92 0.93
C LEU A 23 -3.95 3.92 0.26
N ALA A 24 -3.97 3.82 -1.06
CA ALA A 24 -5.16 3.57 -1.86
C ALA A 24 -5.01 2.19 -2.51
N PRO A 25 -5.77 1.18 -2.07
CA PRO A 25 -5.79 -0.12 -2.71
C PRO A 25 -6.17 -0.03 -4.18
N LEU A 26 -5.53 -0.83 -5.03
CA LEU A 26 -5.88 -0.91 -6.45
C LEU A 26 -7.27 -1.52 -6.63
N SER A 27 -7.65 -2.45 -5.76
CA SER A 27 -8.98 -3.09 -5.71
C SER A 27 -10.13 -2.07 -5.67
N HIS A 28 -9.94 -0.90 -5.04
CA HIS A 28 -10.96 0.15 -4.93
C HIS A 28 -11.34 0.78 -6.28
N TYR A 29 -10.56 0.56 -7.33
CA TYR A 29 -10.80 1.12 -8.66
C TYR A 29 -11.52 0.14 -9.61
N PHE A 30 -11.84 -1.07 -9.15
CA PHE A 30 -12.48 -2.11 -9.96
C PHE A 30 -13.77 -2.58 -9.29
N ASP A 31 -14.89 -2.48 -10.00
CA ASP A 31 -16.19 -2.98 -9.56
C ASP A 31 -16.28 -4.50 -9.82
N GLY A 32 -15.74 -5.30 -8.90
CA GLY A 32 -16.12 -6.71 -8.76
C GLY A 32 -15.34 -7.75 -9.58
N GLU A 33 -14.46 -7.36 -10.51
CA GLU A 33 -13.56 -8.32 -11.15
C GLU A 33 -12.35 -8.63 -10.26
N LYS A 34 -12.46 -9.73 -9.51
CA LYS A 34 -11.34 -10.33 -8.75
C LYS A 34 -10.42 -11.21 -9.64
N ASP A 35 -10.63 -11.21 -10.95
CA ASP A 35 -9.86 -12.07 -11.88
C ASP A 35 -8.44 -11.57 -12.15
N GLY A 36 -8.12 -10.34 -11.73
CA GLY A 36 -6.75 -9.86 -11.59
C GLY A 36 -6.24 -10.11 -10.17
N ASN A 37 -5.13 -10.81 -10.03
CA ASN A 37 -4.48 -11.08 -8.75
C ASN A 37 -3.88 -9.76 -8.17
N PHE A 38 -4.72 -8.86 -7.70
CA PHE A 38 -4.38 -7.52 -7.21
C PHE A 38 -3.97 -7.51 -5.72
N GLU A 39 -3.75 -8.68 -5.12
CA GLU A 39 -3.45 -8.80 -3.70
C GLU A 39 -2.35 -7.82 -3.28
N ASN A 40 -2.69 -7.01 -2.28
CA ASN A 40 -1.80 -6.02 -1.67
C ASN A 40 -1.11 -5.11 -2.70
N THR A 41 -1.85 -4.70 -3.74
CA THR A 41 -1.38 -3.73 -4.73
C THR A 41 -1.98 -2.36 -4.46
N TYR A 42 -1.12 -1.34 -4.34
CA TYR A 42 -1.49 0.01 -3.95
C TYR A 42 -1.08 1.04 -4.99
N VAL A 43 -1.93 2.05 -5.20
CA VAL A 43 -1.66 3.22 -6.03
C VAL A 43 -0.83 4.22 -5.22
N ILE A 44 0.30 4.66 -5.78
CA ILE A 44 1.13 5.73 -5.22
C ILE A 44 0.97 6.96 -6.11
N ASN A 45 0.49 8.05 -5.52
CA ASN A 45 0.48 9.33 -6.21
C ASN A 45 1.81 10.08 -5.96
N TYR A 46 2.70 10.04 -6.94
CA TYR A 46 3.99 10.73 -6.89
C TYR A 46 3.88 12.25 -6.91
N SER A 47 2.81 12.83 -7.48
CA SER A 47 2.66 14.29 -7.54
C SER A 47 2.34 14.92 -6.19
N SER A 48 1.83 14.12 -5.24
CA SER A 48 1.43 14.55 -3.90
C SER A 48 2.42 14.15 -2.80
N VAL A 49 3.51 13.48 -3.16
CA VAL A 49 4.50 12.97 -2.20
C VAL A 49 5.79 13.76 -2.37
N ASP A 50 6.31 14.28 -1.26
CA ASP A 50 7.66 14.81 -1.21
C ASP A 50 8.65 13.65 -1.46
N LEU A 51 9.45 13.77 -2.52
CA LEU A 51 10.40 12.74 -2.95
C LEU A 51 11.41 12.39 -1.85
N THR A 52 11.73 13.33 -0.96
CA THR A 52 12.63 13.07 0.17
C THR A 52 12.04 12.10 1.20
N ASN A 53 10.72 11.98 1.23
CA ASN A 53 9.99 11.09 2.15
C ASN A 53 9.68 9.72 1.53
N ILE A 54 9.95 9.50 0.23
CA ILE A 54 9.69 8.22 -0.43
C ILE A 54 10.49 7.09 0.21
N GLU A 55 11.77 7.32 0.51
CA GLU A 55 12.62 6.30 1.13
C GLU A 55 12.10 5.93 2.53
N LYS A 56 11.73 6.93 3.33
CA LYS A 56 11.12 6.73 4.64
C LYS A 56 9.80 5.96 4.55
N ALA A 57 8.95 6.30 3.57
CA ALA A 57 7.70 5.59 3.34
C ALA A 57 7.94 4.12 2.95
N ALA A 58 8.89 3.86 2.04
CA ALA A 58 9.27 2.51 1.65
C ALA A 58 9.79 1.68 2.83
N GLN A 59 10.63 2.26 3.70
CA GLN A 59 11.13 1.59 4.91
C GLN A 59 10.00 1.25 5.89
N ILE A 60 9.03 2.16 6.07
CA ILE A 60 7.88 1.92 6.93
C ILE A 60 7.01 0.79 6.37
N LEU A 61 6.76 0.79 5.06
CA LEU A 61 5.98 -0.24 4.37
C LEU A 61 6.67 -1.60 4.39
N GLY A 62 8.01 -1.64 4.24
CA GLY A 62 8.79 -2.87 4.39
C GLY A 62 8.60 -3.52 5.77
N LYS A 63 8.69 -2.71 6.84
CA LYS A 63 8.43 -3.16 8.22
C LYS A 63 7.01 -3.67 8.43
N ILE A 64 6.02 -3.06 7.77
CA ILE A 64 4.61 -3.51 7.84
C ILE A 64 4.48 -4.88 7.16
N ALA A 65 5.15 -5.06 6.02
CA ALA A 65 5.11 -6.29 5.22
C ALA A 65 5.78 -7.49 5.90
N GLY A 66 6.64 -7.24 6.90
CA GLY A 66 7.49 -8.26 7.54
C GLY A 66 8.85 -8.44 6.86
N ALA A 67 9.29 -7.46 6.07
CA ALA A 67 10.59 -7.43 5.39
C ALA A 67 11.66 -6.66 6.16
#